data_AF-A0A9W8CT29-F1
#
_entry.id   AF-A0A9W8CT29-F1
#
_cell.length_a   1.000
_cell.length_b   1.000
_cell.length_c   1.000
_cell.angle_alpha   90.00
_cell.angle_beta   90.00
_cell.angle_gamma   90.00
#
_symmetry.space_group_name_H-M   'P 1'
#
loop_
_entity.id
_entity.type
_entity.pdbx_description
1 polymer ?
#
loop_
_entity_poly.entity_id
_entity_poly.type
_entity_poly.pdbx_seq_one_letter_code
_entity_poly.pdbx_strand_id
1 'polypeptide(L)'
;MIAVNDAVESIVVARVTSAVRAEVSNAVNIGIKSAINQITDEVSSRIQRQNNLQIYGCTTSLSNAPVFDEYRPITQDEINMVKSALPGVTWRRCTQGHWYAVGDCGNAVVNSKCIDCKANIGSSVFEFTYK
;
A
#
# COMPACT_ATOMS: atom_id res chain seq x y z
N MET A 1 -4.25 9.34 78.30
CA MET A 1 -5.28 8.77 77.41
C MET A 1 -5.42 9.52 76.09
N ILE A 2 -5.30 10.85 76.03
CA ILE A 2 -5.50 11.66 74.80
C ILE A 2 -4.55 11.26 73.65
N ALA A 3 -3.24 11.16 73.90
CA ALA A 3 -2.25 10.86 72.86
C ALA A 3 -2.42 9.48 72.17
N VAL A 4 -3.03 8.51 72.85
CA VAL A 4 -3.29 7.18 72.26
C VAL A 4 -4.45 7.25 71.27
N ASN A 5 -5.45 8.09 71.55
CA ASN A 5 -6.61 8.26 70.68
C ASN A 5 -6.20 8.95 69.36
N ASP A 6 -5.37 10.00 69.44
CA ASP A 6 -4.85 10.71 68.26
C ASP A 6 -4.00 9.79 67.36
N ALA A 7 -3.21 8.90 67.96
CA ALA A 7 -2.41 7.92 67.23
C ALA A 7 -3.30 6.88 66.50
N VAL A 8 -4.37 6.43 67.15
CA VAL A 8 -5.34 5.49 66.55
C VAL A 8 -6.09 6.16 65.40
N GLU A 9 -6.54 7.40 65.56
CA GLU A 9 -7.20 8.14 64.48
C GLU A 9 -6.28 8.33 63.28
N SER A 10 -5.02 8.70 63.50
CA SER A 10 -4.03 8.85 62.43
C SER A 10 -3.79 7.55 61.64
N ILE A 11 -3.73 6.41 62.33
CA ILE A 11 -3.58 5.09 61.69
C ILE A 11 -4.82 4.71 60.88
N VAL A 12 -6.02 4.96 61.41
CA VAL A 12 -7.28 4.67 60.72
C VAL A 12 -7.40 5.55 59.47
N VAL A 13 -7.13 6.85 59.58
CA VAL A 13 -7.16 7.78 58.44
C VAL A 13 -6.15 7.37 57.38
N ALA A 14 -4.92 6.99 57.75
CA ALA A 14 -3.90 6.55 56.80
C ALA A 14 -4.35 5.29 56.03
N ARG A 15 -4.96 4.31 56.72
CA ARG A 15 -5.44 3.06 56.11
C ARG A 15 -6.64 3.27 55.19
N VAL A 16 -7.61 4.10 55.61
CA VAL A 16 -8.77 4.43 54.77
C VAL A 16 -8.32 5.19 53.53
N THR A 17 -7.40 6.16 53.69
CA THR A 17 -6.88 6.96 52.58
C THR A 17 -6.11 6.11 51.56
N SER A 18 -5.31 5.13 52.02
CA SER A 18 -4.56 4.26 51.12
C SER A 18 -5.46 3.29 50.35
N ALA A 19 -6.51 2.76 50.99
CA ALA A 19 -7.51 1.90 50.35
C ALA A 19 -8.28 2.67 49.26
N VAL A 20 -8.81 3.86 49.60
CA VAL A 20 -9.54 4.71 48.63
C VAL A 20 -8.64 5.10 47.45
N ARG A 21 -7.37 5.44 47.70
CA ARG A 21 -6.40 5.76 46.63
C ARG A 21 -6.18 4.57 45.69
N ALA A 22 -6.09 3.35 46.23
CA ALA A 22 -5.88 2.15 45.42
C ALA A 22 -7.09 1.85 44.52
N GLU A 23 -8.31 1.99 45.04
CA GLU A 23 -9.54 1.79 44.25
C GLU A 23 -9.69 2.82 43.14
N VAL A 24 -9.45 4.10 43.45
CA VAL A 24 -9.48 5.18 42.46
C VAL A 24 -8.43 4.94 41.37
N SER A 25 -7.21 4.56 41.75
CA SER A 25 -6.14 4.24 40.78
C SER A 25 -6.52 3.07 39.87
N ASN A 26 -7.13 2.02 40.43
CA ASN A 26 -7.58 0.87 39.66
C ASN A 26 -8.70 1.26 38.67
N ALA A 27 -9.70 2.02 39.11
CA ALA A 27 -10.79 2.49 38.26
C ALA A 27 -10.28 3.37 37.10
N VAL A 28 -9.35 4.29 37.38
CA VAL A 28 -8.70 5.12 36.37
C VAL A 28 -7.93 4.26 35.36
N ASN A 29 -7.15 3.28 35.82
CA ASN A 29 -6.41 2.38 34.94
C ASN A 29 -7.32 1.55 34.04
N ILE A 30 -8.46 1.07 34.55
CA ILE A 30 -9.46 0.34 33.75
C ILE A 30 -10.07 1.26 32.69
N GLY A 31 -10.45 2.49 33.07
CA GLY A 31 -11.01 3.47 32.13
C GLY A 31 -10.04 3.83 31.01
N ILE A 32 -8.78 4.10 31.35
CA ILE A 32 -7.73 4.41 30.37
C ILE A 32 -7.50 3.23 29.41
N LYS A 33 -7.41 2.00 29.93
CA LYS A 33 -7.25 0.80 29.09
C LYS A 33 -8.42 0.60 28.14
N SER A 34 -9.65 0.80 28.62
CA SER A 34 -10.85 0.69 27.78
C SER A 34 -10.85 1.72 26.66
N ALA A 35 -10.50 2.98 26.96
CA ALA A 35 -10.42 4.04 25.97
C ALA A 35 -9.32 3.78 24.92
N ILE A 36 -8.14 3.32 25.33
CA ILE A 36 -7.05 2.95 24.41
C ILE A 36 -7.50 1.84 23.46
N ASN A 37 -8.18 0.81 23.97
CA ASN A 37 -8.66 -0.28 23.13
C ASN A 37 -9.70 0.21 22.11
N GLN A 38 -10.65 1.05 22.51
CA GLN A 38 -11.63 1.65 21.58
C GLN A 38 -10.96 2.47 20.47
N ILE A 39 -9.98 3.30 20.81
CA ILE A 39 -9.21 4.07 19.82
C ILE A 39 -8.42 3.14 18.90
N THR A 40 -7.81 2.09 19.45
CA THR A 40 -7.02 1.12 18.69
C THR A 40 -7.89 0.38 17.67
N ASP A 41 -9.08 -0.05 18.08
CA ASP A 41 -10.06 -0.70 17.19
C ASP A 41 -10.54 0.26 16.09
N GLU A 42 -10.83 1.52 16.44
CA GLU A 42 -11.25 2.52 15.48
C GLU A 42 -10.14 2.81 14.44
N VAL A 43 -8.90 3.04 14.89
CA VAL A 43 -7.74 3.27 14.01
C VAL A 43 -7.51 2.06 13.11
N SER A 44 -7.61 0.84 13.65
CA SER A 44 -7.44 -0.40 12.87
C SER A 44 -8.50 -0.52 11.77
N SER A 45 -9.76 -0.20 12.08
CA SER A 45 -10.83 -0.21 11.08
C SER A 45 -10.64 0.85 9.99
N ARG A 46 -10.12 2.03 10.34
CA ARG A 46 -9.82 3.11 9.38
C ARG A 46 -8.67 2.73 8.45
N ILE A 47 -7.60 2.12 8.97
CA ILE A 47 -6.47 1.62 8.17
C ILE A 47 -6.95 0.54 7.19
N GLN A 48 -7.79 -0.41 7.63
CA GLN A 48 -8.35 -1.43 6.74
C GLN A 48 -9.20 -0.82 5.62
N ARG A 49 -10.02 0.20 5.92
CA ARG A 49 -10.80 0.93 4.90
C ARG A 49 -9.90 1.66 3.91
N GLN A 50 -8.84 2.33 4.38
CA GLN A 50 -7.87 3.01 3.52
C GLN A 50 -7.12 2.03 2.61
N ASN A 51 -6.68 0.89 3.14
CA ASN A 51 -6.01 -0.15 2.35
C ASN A 51 -6.92 -0.76 1.29
N ASN A 52 -8.21 -0.95 1.59
CA ASN A 52 -9.17 -1.49 0.62
C ASN A 52 -9.56 -0.46 -0.47
N LEU A 53 -9.51 0.84 -0.16
CA LEU A 53 -9.69 1.93 -1.14
C LEU A 53 -8.45 2.13 -2.02
N GLN A 54 -7.24 1.93 -1.49
CA GLN A 54 -6.00 2.07 -2.27
C GLN A 54 -5.78 0.96 -3.31
N ILE A 55 -6.47 -0.18 -3.21
CA ILE A 55 -6.48 -1.18 -4.31
C ILE A 55 -7.26 -0.67 -5.53
N TYR A 56 -8.19 0.26 -5.34
CA TYR A 56 -9.01 0.85 -6.41
C TYR A 56 -8.62 2.30 -6.77
N GLY A 57 -7.66 2.90 -6.06
CA GLY A 57 -7.28 4.30 -6.22
C GLY A 57 -5.77 4.50 -6.13
N CYS A 58 -5.14 4.61 -7.31
CA CYS A 58 -3.82 5.20 -7.54
C CYS A 58 -3.46 6.31 -6.53
N THR A 59 -2.43 6.12 -5.69
CA THR A 59 -1.20 6.94 -5.59
C THR A 59 -0.36 6.59 -4.33
N THR A 60 0.90 6.19 -4.59
CA THR A 60 2.16 6.49 -3.86
C THR A 60 2.20 6.50 -2.32
N SER A 61 2.80 5.46 -1.74
CA SER A 61 4.12 5.52 -1.06
C SER A 61 4.58 4.10 -0.70
N LEU A 62 5.03 3.33 -1.69
CA LEU A 62 5.65 2.02 -1.48
C LEU A 62 7.11 2.23 -1.06
N SER A 63 7.38 2.50 0.22
CA SER A 63 8.76 2.50 0.71
C SER A 63 9.22 1.12 1.20
N ASN A 64 8.32 0.13 1.37
CA ASN A 64 8.67 -1.17 1.93
C ASN A 64 7.94 -2.40 1.35
N ALA A 65 7.24 -2.27 0.21
CA ALA A 65 6.86 -3.49 -0.51
C ALA A 65 8.13 -4.06 -1.16
N PRO A 66 8.36 -5.39 -1.12
CA PRO A 66 9.39 -5.98 -1.96
C PRO A 66 9.04 -5.60 -3.40
N VAL A 67 9.83 -4.69 -3.97
CA VAL A 67 9.82 -4.47 -5.41
C VAL A 67 10.25 -5.82 -5.96
N PHE A 68 9.29 -6.59 -6.47
CA PHE A 68 9.61 -7.72 -7.34
C PHE A 68 10.13 -7.11 -8.64
N ASP A 69 11.37 -6.61 -8.59
CA ASP A 69 12.13 -6.12 -9.72
C ASP A 69 12.83 -7.28 -10.41
N GLU A 70 12.10 -8.38 -10.62
CA GLU A 70 12.54 -9.42 -11.51
C GLU A 70 11.59 -9.40 -12.70
N TYR A 71 12.00 -8.64 -13.72
CA TYR A 71 11.35 -8.66 -15.02
C TYR A 71 11.33 -10.10 -15.53
N ARG A 72 10.16 -10.75 -15.45
CA ARG A 72 9.95 -12.05 -16.07
C ARG A 72 9.75 -11.83 -17.57
N PRO A 73 10.52 -12.50 -18.43
CA PRO A 73 10.30 -12.44 -19.87
C PRO A 73 8.85 -12.86 -20.18
N ILE A 74 8.13 -11.99 -20.89
CA ILE A 74 6.76 -12.27 -21.32
C ILE A 74 6.78 -13.48 -22.27
N THR A 75 5.97 -14.48 -21.98
CA THR A 75 5.88 -15.70 -22.80
C THR A 75 5.15 -15.44 -24.12
N GLN A 76 5.38 -16.31 -25.11
CA GLN A 76 4.72 -16.17 -26.41
C GLN A 76 3.20 -16.36 -26.31
N ASP A 77 2.73 -17.17 -25.37
CA ASP A 77 1.30 -17.39 -25.13
C ASP A 77 0.63 -16.14 -24.56
N GLU A 78 1.28 -15.45 -23.61
CA GLU A 78 0.81 -14.16 -23.11
C GLU A 78 0.74 -13.10 -24.21
N ILE A 79 1.75 -13.05 -25.09
CA ILE A 79 1.75 -12.17 -26.25
C ILE A 79 0.55 -12.49 -27.17
N ASN A 80 0.25 -13.77 -27.40
CA ASN A 80 -0.86 -14.18 -28.25
C ASN A 80 -2.22 -13.83 -27.62
N MET A 81 -2.37 -13.99 -26.29
CA MET A 81 -3.57 -13.59 -25.56
C MET A 81 -3.83 -12.07 -25.65
N VAL A 82 -2.79 -11.25 -25.51
CA VAL A 82 -2.93 -9.79 -25.62
C VAL A 82 -3.26 -9.38 -27.06
N LYS A 83 -2.64 -10.05 -28.05
CA LYS A 83 -2.92 -9.81 -29.47
C LYS A 83 -4.35 -10.09 -29.87
N SER A 84 -4.95 -11.15 -29.35
CA SER A 84 -6.35 -11.49 -29.63
C SER A 84 -7.32 -10.57 -28.90
N ALA A 85 -6.94 -10.05 -27.73
CA ALA A 85 -7.78 -9.18 -26.91
C ALA A 85 -7.84 -7.72 -27.37
N LEU A 86 -6.86 -7.24 -28.14
CA LEU A 86 -6.79 -5.85 -28.63
C LEU A 86 -7.10 -5.75 -30.13
N PRO A 87 -8.38 -5.67 -30.52
CA PRO A 87 -8.76 -5.37 -31.90
C PRO A 87 -8.43 -3.90 -32.23
N GLY A 88 -8.04 -3.63 -33.48
CA GLY A 88 -7.81 -2.26 -33.98
C GLY A 88 -6.39 -1.72 -33.83
N VAL A 89 -5.50 -2.41 -33.10
CA VAL A 89 -4.08 -2.03 -33.05
C VAL A 89 -3.26 -2.76 -34.11
N THR A 90 -2.28 -2.07 -34.68
CA THR A 90 -1.31 -2.69 -35.59
C THR A 90 -0.12 -3.17 -34.79
N TRP A 91 0.07 -4.49 -34.75
CA TRP A 91 1.22 -5.12 -34.10
C TRP A 91 2.48 -5.00 -34.97
N ARG A 92 3.57 -4.52 -34.39
CA ARG A 92 4.88 -4.34 -35.05
C ARG A 92 5.99 -4.96 -34.19
N ARG A 93 7.16 -5.20 -34.79
CA ARG A 93 8.35 -5.70 -34.10
C ARG A 93 9.48 -4.68 -34.15
N CYS A 94 10.21 -4.49 -33.06
CA CYS A 94 11.44 -3.71 -33.10
C CYS A 94 12.56 -4.48 -33.83
N THR A 95 13.67 -3.81 -34.11
CA THR A 95 14.85 -4.41 -34.78
C THR A 95 15.45 -5.60 -34.01
N GLN A 96 15.19 -5.69 -32.71
CA GLN A 96 15.61 -6.78 -31.83
C GLN A 96 14.51 -7.85 -31.62
N GLY A 97 13.35 -7.73 -32.29
CA GLY A 97 12.29 -8.73 -32.28
C GLY A 97 11.16 -8.54 -31.26
N HIS A 98 11.24 -7.54 -30.38
CA HIS A 98 10.20 -7.26 -29.36
C HIS A 98 8.92 -6.71 -29.99
N TRP A 99 7.77 -7.15 -29.48
CA TRP A 99 6.47 -6.73 -29.97
C TRP A 99 6.01 -5.42 -29.35
N TYR A 100 5.42 -4.56 -30.16
CA TYR A 100 4.74 -3.36 -29.68
C TYR A 100 3.49 -3.09 -30.53
N ALA A 101 2.49 -2.42 -29.93
CA ALA A 101 1.23 -2.07 -30.58
C ALA A 101 1.23 -0.59 -30.96
N VAL A 102 0.74 -0.29 -32.16
CA VAL A 102 0.45 1.07 -32.63
C VAL A 102 -1.06 1.23 -32.73
N GLY A 103 -1.62 2.24 -32.05
CA GLY A 103 -3.06 2.50 -32.02
C GLY A 103 -3.59 3.19 -33.29
N ASP A 104 -4.76 3.83 -33.15
CA ASP A 104 -5.65 4.31 -34.23
C ASP A 104 -5.04 5.25 -35.27
N CYS A 105 -3.84 5.79 -35.05
CA CYS A 105 -3.15 6.60 -36.06
C CYS A 105 -2.53 5.77 -37.21
N GLY A 106 -2.62 4.43 -37.17
CA GLY A 106 -2.34 3.49 -38.27
C GLY A 106 -0.89 3.36 -38.71
N ASN A 107 -0.06 4.38 -38.47
CA ASN A 107 1.35 4.42 -38.79
C ASN A 107 2.17 4.81 -37.57
N ALA A 108 3.34 4.19 -37.42
CA ALA A 108 4.30 4.55 -36.39
C ALA A 108 5.01 5.88 -36.76
N VAL A 109 4.26 6.98 -36.92
CA VAL A 109 4.80 8.28 -37.35
C VAL A 109 5.70 8.90 -36.27
N VAL A 110 5.57 8.44 -35.03
CA VAL A 110 6.36 8.90 -33.88
C VAL A 110 7.56 7.98 -33.67
N ASN A 111 8.75 8.58 -33.62
CA ASN A 111 9.97 7.89 -33.18
C ASN A 111 9.97 7.75 -31.65
N SER A 112 10.20 6.55 -31.15
CA SER A 112 10.26 6.21 -29.72
C SER A 112 11.34 5.15 -29.47
N LYS A 113 11.47 4.70 -28.21
CA LYS A 113 12.38 3.62 -27.81
C LYS A 113 11.59 2.40 -27.36
N CYS A 114 12.05 1.21 -27.77
CA CYS A 114 11.52 -0.06 -27.28
C CYS A 114 11.65 -0.11 -25.74
N ILE A 115 10.59 -0.51 -25.03
CA ILE A 115 10.62 -0.58 -23.57
C ILE A 115 11.61 -1.63 -23.06
N ASP A 116 11.77 -2.74 -23.81
CA ASP A 116 12.62 -3.87 -23.46
C ASP A 116 14.09 -3.60 -23.77
N CYS A 117 14.43 -3.34 -25.05
CA CYS A 117 15.83 -3.24 -25.48
C CYS A 117 16.32 -1.82 -25.74
N LYS A 118 15.47 -0.80 -25.56
CA LYS A 118 15.78 0.62 -25.82
C LYS A 118 16.19 0.96 -27.26
N ALA A 119 16.07 0.01 -28.19
CA ALA A 119 16.28 0.26 -29.62
C ALA A 119 15.28 1.30 -30.14
N ASN A 120 15.72 2.11 -31.10
CA ASN A 120 14.83 3.07 -31.77
C ASN A 120 13.73 2.31 -32.53
N ILE A 121 12.48 2.74 -32.34
CA ILE A 121 11.28 2.25 -33.03
C ILE A 121 10.53 3.46 -33.59
N GLY A 122 9.73 3.28 -34.64
CA GLY A 122 8.96 4.37 -35.26
C GLY A 122 9.39 4.75 -36.67
N SER A 123 8.92 5.89 -37.14
CA SER A 123 8.84 6.27 -38.56
C SER A 123 10.16 6.20 -39.31
N SER A 124 11.27 6.54 -38.67
CA SER A 124 12.59 6.54 -39.32
C SER A 124 13.24 5.17 -39.39
N VAL A 125 12.66 4.15 -38.77
CA VAL A 125 13.22 2.78 -38.70
C VAL A 125 12.43 1.81 -39.59
N PHE A 126 11.21 2.18 -39.99
CA PHE A 126 10.36 1.41 -40.91
C PHE A 126 10.39 1.94 -42.33
N GLU A 127 11.52 2.49 -42.76
CA GLU A 127 11.77 2.74 -44.18
C GLU A 127 11.84 1.38 -44.90
N PHE A 128 10.72 1.01 -45.52
CA PHE A 128 10.58 0.03 -46.60
C PHE A 128 11.47 -1.21 -46.54
N THR A 129 11.01 -2.26 -45.86
CA THR A 129 11.34 -3.63 -46.28
C THR A 129 10.11 -4.53 -46.21
N TYR A 130 9.24 -4.39 -47.22
CA TYR A 130 8.57 -5.57 -47.78
C TYR A 130 9.63 -6.30 -48.62
N LYS A 131 10.05 -7.48 -48.15
CA LYS A 131 10.57 -8.57 -48.98
C LYS A 131 9.86 -9.84 -48.54
#